data_AF-A0A938CYJ1-F1
#
_entry.id   AF-A0A938CYJ1-F1
#
_cell.length_a   1.000
_cell.length_b   1.000
_cell.length_c   1.000
_cell.angle_alpha   90.00
_cell.angle_beta   90.00
_cell.angle_gamma   90.00
#
_symmetry.space_group_name_H-M   'P 1'
#
loop_
_entity.id
_entity.type
_entity.pdbx_description
1 polymer ?
#
loop_
_entity_poly.entity_id
_entity_poly.type
_entity_poly.pdbx_seq_one_letter_code
_entity_poly.pdbx_strand_id
1 'polypeptide(L)' 'MHIDRVEGANVDQPVLGRILGYGTVTVTGTGAGTTPMPMIAAPLAFRAALSEALTKPA' A
#
# COMPACT_ATOMS: atom_id res chain seq x y z
N MET A 1 -16.61 -2.65 -11.69
CA MET A 1 -15.96 -3.12 -10.45
C MET A 1 -15.76 -1.90 -9.57
N HIS A 2 -16.51 -1.77 -8.47
CA HIS A 2 -16.32 -0.70 -7.50
C HIS A 2 -15.05 -1.05 -6.72
N ILE A 3 -13.96 -0.28 -6.89
CA ILE A 3 -12.94 -0.22 -5.85
C ILE A 3 -13.64 0.48 -4.69
N ASP A 4 -14.13 -0.30 -3.74
CA ASP A 4 -14.73 0.21 -2.51
C ASP A 4 -13.62 0.94 -1.73
N ARG A 5 -13.57 2.25 -2.01
CA ARG A 5 -12.87 3.33 -1.33
C ARG A 5 -11.71 2.87 -0.42
N VAL A 6 -10.52 2.71 -0.99
CA VAL A 6 -9.29 2.69 -0.19
C VAL A 6 -8.97 4.13 0.20
N GLU A 7 -8.83 4.42 1.50
CA GLU A 7 -8.53 5.77 2.00
C GLU A 7 -7.02 6.04 2.05
N GLY A 8 -6.20 5.00 2.13
CA GLY A 8 -4.75 5.17 2.16
C GLY A 8 -3.98 3.86 2.26
N ALA A 9 -2.67 3.98 2.13
CA ALA A 9 -1.75 2.90 2.42
C ALA A 9 -0.53 3.40 3.21
N ASN A 10 -0.17 2.65 4.24
CA ASN A 10 1.03 2.85 5.02
C ASN A 10 2.12 1.86 4.59
N VAL A 11 3.38 2.30 4.60
CA VAL A 11 4.52 1.45 4.25
C VAL A 11 5.40 1.29 5.48
N ASP A 12 5.53 0.06 5.95
CA ASP A 12 6.50 -0.32 6.96
C ASP A 12 7.68 -1.01 6.27
N GLN A 13 8.85 -0.37 6.34
CA GLN A 13 10.08 -0.90 5.75
C GLN A 13 11.20 -0.89 6.79
N PRO A 14 11.54 -2.04 7.40
CA PRO A 14 12.65 -2.12 8.34
C PRO A 14 13.97 -1.84 7.62
N VAL A 15 15.03 -1.51 8.38
CA VAL A 15 16.36 -1.21 7.82
C VAL A 15 16.84 -2.32 6.87
N LEU A 16 16.64 -3.58 7.26
CA LEU A 16 16.98 -4.73 6.43
C LEU A 16 16.11 -4.82 5.16
N GLY A 17 14.82 -4.50 5.27
CA GLY A 17 13.90 -4.43 4.14
C GLY A 17 14.27 -3.32 3.14
N ARG A 18 14.84 -2.20 3.60
CA ARG A 18 15.36 -1.15 2.70
C ARG A 18 16.56 -1.61 1.90
N ILE A 19 17.46 -2.37 2.53
CA ILE A 19 18.64 -2.94 1.85
C ILE A 19 18.23 -4.03 0.87
N LEU A 20 17.29 -4.90 1.26
CA LEU A 20 16.84 -6.04 0.46
C LEU A 20 15.65 -5.70 -0.47
N GLY A 21 15.17 -4.45 -0.46
CA GLY A 21 14.11 -3.96 -1.33
C GLY A 21 12.69 -4.48 -1.03
N TYR A 22 12.43 -4.99 0.18
CA TYR A 22 11.09 -5.45 0.60
C TYR A 22 10.52 -4.61 1.73
N GLY A 23 9.20 -4.69 1.94
CA GLY A 23 8.54 -4.16 3.12
C GLY A 23 7.11 -4.67 3.24
N THR A 24 6.41 -4.18 4.25
CA THR A 24 5.00 -4.46 4.49
C THR A 24 4.19 -3.25 4.10
N VAL A 25 3.16 -3.43 3.29
CA VAL A 25 2.21 -2.37 2.95
C VAL A 25 0.90 -2.64 3.66
N THR A 26 0.44 -1.71 4.47
CA THR A 26 -0.87 -1.80 5.13
C THR A 26 -1.85 -0.91 4.40
N VAL A 27 -2.88 -1.52 3.79
CA VAL A 27 -3.92 -0.81 3.07
C VAL A 27 -5.11 -0.56 3.99
N THR A 28 -5.61 0.67 4.03
CA THR A 28 -6.78 1.07 4.84
C THR A 28 -7.98 1.30 3.93
N GLY A 29 -9.05 0.53 4.12
CA GLY A 29 -10.33 0.72 3.42
C GLY A 29 -11.32 1.59 4.20
N THR A 30 -12.26 2.25 3.52
CA THR A 30 -13.36 2.96 4.20
C THR A 30 -14.19 1.96 4.97
N GLY A 31 -14.28 2.14 6.28
CA GLY A 31 -15.04 1.24 7.16
C GLY A 31 -14.22 0.58 8.26
N ALA A 32 -12.97 1.03 8.49
CA ALA A 32 -12.07 0.64 9.59
C ALA A 32 -11.25 -0.65 9.39
N GLY A 33 -11.31 -1.29 8.21
CA GLY A 33 -10.46 -2.43 7.89
C GLY A 33 -9.07 -2.00 7.44
N THR A 34 -8.03 -2.40 8.17
CA THR A 34 -6.64 -2.36 7.69
C THR A 34 -6.18 -3.75 7.30
N THR A 35 -5.64 -3.90 6.09
CA THR A 35 -5.13 -5.18 5.58
C THR A 35 -3.62 -5.08 5.41
N PRO A 36 -2.82 -5.74 6.26
CA PRO A 36 -1.37 -5.80 6.11
C PRO A 36 -0.98 -6.79 5.00
N MET A 37 -0.16 -6.33 4.06
CA MET A 37 0.43 -7.11 2.99
C MET A 37 1.95 -7.18 3.20
N PRO A 38 2.46 -8.23 3.87
CA PRO A 38 3.89 -8.38 4.12
C PRO A 38 4.65 -8.80 2.84
N MET A 39 5.97 -8.58 2.85
CA MET A 39 6.90 -9.06 1.80
C MET A 39 6.63 -8.49 0.39
N ILE A 40 6.10 -7.28 0.32
CA ILE A 40 5.95 -6.54 -0.95
C ILE A 40 7.34 -6.10 -1.42
N ALA A 41 7.70 -6.50 -2.63
CA ALA A 41 8.88 -5.98 -3.32
C ALA A 41 8.64 -4.52 -3.74
N ALA A 42 9.62 -3.65 -3.51
CA ALA A 42 9.54 -2.22 -3.77
C ALA A 42 8.26 -1.56 -3.19
N PRO A 43 8.05 -1.59 -1.86
CA PRO A 43 6.80 -1.17 -1.23
C PRO A 43 6.45 0.31 -1.45
N LEU A 44 7.45 1.16 -1.69
CA LEU A 44 7.25 2.56 -2.05
C LEU A 44 6.62 2.72 -3.45
N ALA A 45 7.05 1.92 -4.42
CA ALA A 45 6.49 1.93 -5.77
C ALA A 45 5.04 1.42 -5.75
N PHE A 46 4.77 0.36 -4.97
CA PHE A 46 3.41 -0.13 -4.75
C PHE A 46 2.51 0.96 -4.14
N ARG A 47 2.96 1.67 -3.10
CA ARG A 47 2.21 2.79 -2.53
C ARG A 47 1.92 3.87 -3.56
N ALA A 48 2.91 4.27 -4.36
CA ALA A 48 2.74 5.31 -5.38
C ALA A 48 1.69 4.89 -6.43
N ALA A 49 1.78 3.67 -6.94
CA ALA A 49 0.82 3.12 -7.90
C ALA A 49 -0.60 3.02 -7.30
N LEU A 50 -0.72 2.63 -6.03
CA LEU A 50 -2.00 2.58 -5.34
C LEU A 50 -2.59 3.99 -5.16
N SER A 51 -1.80 4.96 -4.71
CA SER A 51 -2.25 6.35 -4.59
C SER A 51 -2.70 6.93 -5.94
N GLU A 52 -1.97 6.63 -7.02
CA GLU A 52 -2.36 7.03 -8.37
C GLU A 52 -3.67 6.39 -8.82
N ALA A 53 -3.83 5.07 -8.61
CA ALA A 53 -5.05 4.34 -8.94
C ALA A 53 -6.29 4.86 -8.19
N LEU A 54 -6.10 5.40 -6.97
CA LEU A 54 -7.17 5.99 -6.17
C LEU A 54 -7.47 7.45 -6.52
N THR A 55 -6.48 8.18 -7.03
CA THR A 55 -6.62 9.59 -7.41
C THR A 55 -7.18 9.74 -8.82
N LYS A 56 -6.94 8.77 -9.71
CA LYS A 56 -7.40 8.84 -11.10
C LYS A 56 -8.91 8.57 -11.17
N PRO A 57 -9.75 9.56 -11.52
CA PRO A 57 -11.13 9.26 -11.90
C PRO A 57 -11.10 8.46 -13.21
N ALA A 58 -11.88 7.39 -13.25
CA ALA A 58 -12.05 6.55 -14.44
C ALA A 58 -12.52 7.36 -15.66
#